data_AF-A0A2J8SS40-F1
#
_entry.id   AF-A0A2J8SS40-F1
#
_cell.length_a   1.000
_cell.length_b   1.000
_cell.length_c   1.000
_cell.angle_alpha   90.00
_cell.angle_beta   90.00
_cell.angle_gamma   90.00
#
_symmetry.space_group_name_H-M   'P 1'
#
loop_
_entity.id
_entity.type
_entity.pdbx_description
1 polymer ?
#
loop_
_entity_poly.entity_id
_entity_poly.type
_entity_poly.pdbx_seq_one_letter_code
_entity_poly.pdbx_strand_id
1 'polypeptide(L)'
;MDSPEVTFTLAYLVFAVCFVFTPNEFHAAGLTVQNLLSGWLGSEDAAFVPFHLRRTAATLLCHSLLPLGYYVGMCLAASEKRLHSLSQAPEAWRLFLLLAVTLPSIACILIYYWSRDRWACHPLARTLALYALPQSGWQAVASSVNTEFRRIDKFATGAPGARVIVTDTWVMKVTTYRVHVAQQQDVHLTVMESQQHELSPDSNLPVQLLTIRVASANPAVQAFDIRSWRPA
;
A
#
# COMPACT_ATOMS: atom_id res chain seq x y z
N MET A 1 34.42 -16.02 -13.30
CA MET A 1 33.54 -15.00 -13.88
C MET A 1 32.14 -15.35 -13.45
N ASP A 2 31.53 -14.52 -12.60
CA ASP A 2 30.15 -14.74 -12.20
C ASP A 2 29.26 -14.70 -13.43
N SER A 3 28.34 -15.67 -13.54
CA SER A 3 27.41 -15.72 -14.67
C SER A 3 26.56 -14.43 -14.66
N PRO A 4 26.43 -13.70 -15.79
CA PRO A 4 25.69 -12.44 -15.87
C PRO A 4 24.23 -12.60 -15.38
N GLU A 5 23.68 -13.81 -15.48
CA GLU A 5 22.37 -14.19 -14.99
C GLU A 5 22.25 -14.12 -13.47
N VAL A 6 23.28 -14.59 -12.76
CA VAL A 6 23.31 -14.61 -11.29
C VAL A 6 23.40 -13.18 -10.77
N THR A 7 24.27 -12.36 -11.38
CA THR A 7 24.39 -10.94 -11.07
C THR A 7 23.08 -10.20 -11.32
N PHE A 8 22.45 -10.42 -12.49
CA PHE A 8 21.15 -9.82 -12.80
C PHE A 8 20.07 -10.25 -11.81
N THR A 9 20.00 -11.55 -11.48
CA THR A 9 18.99 -12.08 -10.55
C THR A 9 19.14 -11.46 -9.16
N LEU A 10 20.37 -11.38 -8.65
CA LEU A 10 20.64 -10.76 -7.35
C LEU A 10 20.27 -9.27 -7.35
N ALA A 11 20.69 -8.53 -8.38
CA ALA A 11 20.37 -7.11 -8.51
C ALA A 11 18.86 -6.87 -8.62
N TYR A 12 18.15 -7.69 -9.41
CA TYR A 12 16.71 -7.59 -9.57
C TYR A 12 15.96 -7.94 -8.28
N LEU A 13 16.42 -8.95 -7.54
CA LEU A 13 15.82 -9.32 -6.26
C LEU A 13 15.93 -8.18 -5.24
N VAL A 14 17.13 -7.57 -5.13
CA VAL A 14 17.34 -6.40 -4.27
C VAL A 14 16.43 -5.26 -4.70
N PHE A 15 16.38 -4.96 -6.00
CA PHE A 15 15.47 -3.93 -6.54
C PHE A 15 14.00 -4.23 -6.22
N ALA A 16 13.52 -5.46 -6.44
CA ALA A 16 12.13 -5.83 -6.20
C ALA A 16 11.75 -5.74 -4.71
N VAL A 17 12.64 -6.20 -3.83
CA VAL A 17 12.45 -6.08 -2.38
C VAL A 17 12.41 -4.62 -1.96
N CYS A 18 13.35 -3.79 -2.41
CA CYS A 18 13.36 -2.36 -2.10
C CYS A 18 12.20 -1.60 -2.76
N PHE A 19 11.69 -2.05 -3.90
CA PHE A 19 10.53 -1.42 -4.54
C PHE A 19 9.24 -1.71 -3.77
N VAL A 20 9.05 -2.96 -3.32
CA VAL A 20 7.87 -3.38 -2.55
C VAL A 20 7.92 -2.87 -1.10
N PHE A 21 9.09 -2.97 -0.47
CA PHE A 21 9.38 -2.50 0.88
C PHE A 21 10.30 -1.30 0.81
N THR A 22 9.75 -0.16 0.38
CA THR A 22 10.49 1.07 0.09
C THR A 22 11.28 1.56 1.31
N PRO A 23 12.63 1.42 1.31
CA PRO A 23 13.44 2.05 2.34
C PRO A 23 13.53 3.56 2.09
N ASN A 24 14.05 4.31 3.07
CA ASN A 24 14.11 5.77 2.99
C ASN A 24 14.89 6.27 1.76
N GLU A 25 15.90 5.53 1.31
CA GLU A 25 16.74 5.88 0.17
C GLU A 25 15.96 5.79 -1.15
N PHE A 26 15.16 4.73 -1.34
CA PHE A 26 14.30 4.60 -2.52
C PHE A 26 13.18 5.65 -2.52
N HIS A 27 12.66 5.96 -1.34
CA HIS A 27 11.69 7.04 -1.19
C HIS A 27 12.30 8.39 -1.59
N ALA A 28 13.50 8.71 -1.08
CA ALA A 28 14.24 9.93 -1.40
C ALA A 28 14.64 10.01 -2.88
N ALA A 29 14.96 8.88 -3.51
CA ALA A 29 15.26 8.79 -4.94
C ALA A 29 14.02 8.88 -5.85
N GLY A 30 12.81 8.94 -5.29
CA GLY A 30 11.58 9.00 -6.07
C GLY A 30 11.13 7.65 -6.64
N LEU A 31 11.74 6.54 -6.24
CA LEU A 31 11.47 5.19 -6.75
C LEU A 31 10.29 4.52 -6.03
N THR A 32 9.17 5.24 -5.93
CA THR A 32 7.92 4.74 -5.34
C THR A 32 6.84 4.73 -6.41
N VAL A 33 5.88 3.80 -6.29
CA VAL A 33 4.70 3.78 -7.19
C VAL A 33 3.98 5.14 -7.19
N GLN A 34 3.96 5.81 -6.04
CA GLN A 34 3.30 7.09 -5.85
C GLN A 34 3.97 8.21 -6.65
N ASN A 35 5.31 8.24 -6.65
CA ASN A 35 6.08 9.24 -7.37
C ASN A 35 6.06 8.97 -8.88
N LEU A 36 6.20 7.71 -9.29
CA LEU A 36 6.14 7.27 -10.69
C LEU A 36 4.79 7.57 -11.35
N LEU A 37 3.69 7.48 -10.58
CA LEU A 37 2.33 7.71 -11.07
C LEU A 37 1.69 8.98 -10.51
N SER A 38 2.50 9.91 -10.02
CA SER A 38 2.05 11.14 -9.33
C SER A 38 1.04 11.95 -10.15
N GLY A 39 1.28 12.12 -11.46
CA GLY A 39 0.37 12.82 -12.36
C GLY A 39 -1.01 12.18 -12.51
N TRP A 40 -1.10 10.85 -12.41
CA TRP A 40 -2.37 10.12 -12.50
C TRP A 40 -3.09 10.02 -11.14
N LEU A 41 -2.34 9.86 -10.05
CA LEU A 41 -2.89 9.79 -8.70
C LEU A 41 -3.52 11.12 -8.28
N GLY A 42 -2.91 12.24 -8.68
CA GLY A 42 -3.31 13.58 -8.25
C GLY A 42 -2.78 13.92 -6.86
N SER A 43 -3.42 14.88 -6.20
CA SER A 43 -3.02 15.34 -4.87
C SER A 43 -3.84 14.66 -3.77
N GLU A 44 -3.14 14.06 -2.82
CA GLU A 44 -3.73 13.50 -1.60
C GLU A 44 -4.37 14.58 -0.73
N ASP A 45 -3.72 15.74 -0.57
CA ASP A 45 -4.24 16.88 0.17
C ASP A 45 -5.51 17.46 -0.46
N ALA A 46 -5.64 17.40 -1.79
CA ALA A 46 -6.85 17.80 -2.46
C ALA A 46 -7.98 16.76 -2.28
N ALA A 47 -7.71 15.48 -2.48
CA ALA A 47 -8.76 14.46 -2.50
C ALA A 47 -8.25 13.11 -1.97
N PHE A 48 -8.23 12.99 -0.63
CA PHE A 48 -7.72 11.82 0.09
C PHE A 48 -8.33 10.49 -0.38
N VAL A 49 -9.66 10.36 -0.38
CA VAL A 49 -10.33 9.10 -0.73
C VAL A 49 -10.07 8.71 -2.20
N PRO A 50 -10.35 9.57 -3.21
CA PRO A 50 -10.04 9.25 -4.61
C PRO A 50 -8.55 8.95 -4.86
N PHE A 51 -7.65 9.69 -4.22
CA PHE A 51 -6.21 9.46 -4.31
C PHE A 51 -5.86 8.04 -3.85
N HIS A 52 -6.39 7.61 -2.70
CA HIS A 52 -6.10 6.28 -2.17
C HIS A 52 -6.78 5.13 -2.92
N LEU A 53 -7.97 5.33 -3.51
CA LEU A 53 -8.59 4.35 -4.41
C LEU A 53 -7.70 4.07 -5.62
N ARG A 54 -7.15 5.13 -6.23
CA ARG A 54 -6.23 5.01 -7.36
C ARG A 54 -4.89 4.43 -6.93
N ARG A 55 -4.36 4.87 -5.78
CA ARG A 55 -3.07 4.42 -5.26
C ARG A 55 -3.05 2.92 -5.00
N THR A 56 -4.06 2.36 -4.31
CA THR A 56 -4.11 0.92 -4.03
C THR A 56 -4.18 0.10 -5.32
N ALA A 57 -4.95 0.56 -6.32
CA ALA A 57 -5.01 -0.06 -7.64
C ALA A 57 -3.66 0.00 -8.39
N ALA A 58 -3.02 1.18 -8.43
CA ALA A 58 -1.71 1.35 -9.04
C ALA A 58 -0.64 0.49 -8.37
N THR A 59 -0.56 0.50 -7.04
CA THR A 59 0.41 -0.30 -6.29
C THR A 59 0.21 -1.79 -6.56
N LEU A 60 -1.04 -2.27 -6.54
CA LEU A 60 -1.35 -3.66 -6.87
C LEU A 60 -0.85 -4.02 -8.28
N LEU A 61 -1.14 -3.18 -9.27
CA LEU A 61 -0.74 -3.41 -10.66
C LEU A 61 0.80 -3.38 -10.80
N CYS A 62 1.46 -2.33 -10.31
CA CYS A 62 2.91 -2.20 -10.39
C CYS A 62 3.64 -3.37 -9.72
N HIS A 63 3.21 -3.79 -8.53
CA HIS A 63 3.83 -4.92 -7.85
C HIS A 63 3.54 -6.25 -8.56
N SER A 64 2.35 -6.41 -9.14
CA SER A 64 2.00 -7.61 -9.93
C SER A 64 2.83 -7.75 -11.21
N LEU A 65 3.40 -6.64 -11.72
CA LEU A 65 4.26 -6.63 -12.91
C LEU A 65 5.72 -6.98 -12.63
N LEU A 66 6.17 -7.04 -11.37
CA LEU A 66 7.57 -7.35 -11.03
C LEU A 66 8.04 -8.72 -11.56
N PRO A 67 7.27 -9.83 -11.42
CA PRO A 67 7.70 -11.12 -11.98
C PRO A 67 7.84 -11.07 -13.51
N LEU A 68 6.98 -10.32 -14.19
CA LEU A 68 7.05 -10.14 -15.63
C LEU A 68 8.26 -9.28 -16.03
N GLY A 69 8.55 -8.22 -15.28
CA GLY A 69 9.76 -7.41 -15.43
C GLY A 69 11.04 -8.23 -15.27
N TYR A 70 11.06 -9.15 -14.30
CA TYR A 70 12.17 -10.10 -14.13
C TYR A 70 12.33 -10.99 -15.36
N TYR A 71 11.23 -11.58 -15.87
CA TYR A 71 11.29 -12.42 -17.07
C TYR A 71 11.88 -11.67 -18.26
N VAL A 72 11.37 -10.45 -18.54
CA VAL A 72 11.83 -9.61 -19.64
C VAL A 72 13.31 -9.27 -19.48
N GLY A 73 13.74 -8.88 -18.27
CA GLY A 73 15.14 -8.57 -18.00
C GLY A 73 16.06 -9.78 -18.12
N MET A 74 15.61 -10.96 -17.70
CA MET A 74 16.34 -12.23 -17.89
C MET A 74 16.48 -12.61 -19.35
N CYS A 75 15.47 -12.35 -20.19
CA CYS A 75 15.62 -12.55 -21.64
C CYS A 75 16.76 -11.70 -22.22
N LEU A 76 16.93 -10.47 -21.73
CA LEU A 76 18.00 -9.57 -22.17
C LEU A 76 19.38 -9.94 -21.59
N ALA A 77 19.45 -10.31 -20.30
CA ALA A 77 20.69 -10.64 -19.62
C ALA A 77 21.24 -12.03 -20.01
N ALA A 78 20.37 -12.95 -20.42
CA ALA A 78 20.68 -14.33 -20.78
C ALA A 78 20.29 -14.65 -22.23
N SER A 79 20.64 -13.75 -23.18
CA SER A 79 20.24 -13.88 -24.59
C SER A 79 20.69 -15.20 -25.23
N GLU A 80 21.78 -15.79 -24.73
CA GLU A 80 22.31 -17.09 -25.19
C GLU A 80 21.34 -18.25 -24.95
N LYS A 81 20.45 -18.15 -23.94
CA LYS A 81 19.49 -19.20 -23.60
C LYS A 81 18.24 -19.23 -24.48
N ARG A 82 18.16 -18.36 -25.50
CA ARG A 82 17.03 -18.25 -26.46
C ARG A 82 15.64 -18.18 -25.78
N LEU A 83 15.57 -17.57 -24.59
CA LEU A 83 14.33 -17.42 -23.82
C LEU A 83 13.25 -16.63 -24.58
N HIS A 84 13.64 -15.80 -25.55
CA HIS A 84 12.73 -15.08 -26.44
C HIS A 84 11.87 -16.01 -27.33
N SER A 85 12.37 -17.19 -27.68
CA SER A 85 11.61 -18.18 -28.44
C SER A 85 10.80 -19.06 -27.50
N LEU A 86 9.52 -18.71 -27.31
CA LEU A 86 8.59 -19.42 -26.42
C LEU A 86 8.60 -20.94 -26.64
N SER A 87 8.70 -21.36 -27.91
CA SER A 87 8.69 -22.78 -28.33
C SER A 87 9.99 -23.54 -28.05
N GLN A 88 11.10 -22.86 -27.76
CA GLN A 88 12.39 -23.47 -27.40
C GLN A 88 12.76 -23.23 -25.94
N ALA A 89 12.04 -22.35 -25.23
CA ALA A 89 12.27 -22.08 -23.82
C ALA A 89 12.02 -23.35 -22.97
N PRO A 90 12.85 -23.59 -21.92
CA PRO A 90 12.63 -24.68 -20.97
C PRO A 90 11.26 -24.59 -20.29
N GLU A 91 10.67 -25.74 -19.95
CA GLU A 91 9.32 -25.81 -19.35
C GLU A 91 9.18 -24.94 -18.09
N ALA A 92 10.21 -24.90 -17.24
CA ALA A 92 10.23 -24.07 -16.04
C ALA A 92 10.06 -22.56 -16.36
N TRP A 93 10.70 -22.07 -17.43
CA TRP A 93 10.60 -20.67 -17.85
C TRP A 93 9.25 -20.36 -18.49
N ARG A 94 8.62 -21.33 -19.17
CA ARG A 94 7.25 -21.19 -19.69
C ARG A 94 6.24 -21.11 -18.55
N LEU A 95 6.37 -21.99 -17.55
CA LEU A 95 5.53 -21.96 -16.36
C LEU A 95 5.71 -20.64 -15.60
N PHE A 96 6.95 -20.20 -15.42
CA PHE A 96 7.24 -18.91 -14.80
C PHE A 96 6.58 -17.74 -15.55
N LEU A 97 6.72 -17.68 -16.88
CA LEU A 97 6.07 -16.66 -17.70
C LEU A 97 4.54 -16.71 -17.57
N LEU A 98 3.95 -17.90 -17.58
CA LEU A 98 2.51 -18.08 -17.39
C LEU A 98 2.07 -17.46 -16.05
N LEU A 99 2.77 -17.77 -14.96
CA LEU A 99 2.48 -17.17 -13.65
C LEU A 99 2.71 -15.65 -13.64
N ALA A 100 3.79 -15.19 -14.28
CA ALA A 100 4.12 -13.77 -14.37
C ALA A 100 3.09 -12.95 -15.16
N VAL A 101 2.37 -13.56 -16.10
CA VAL A 101 1.29 -12.93 -16.87
C VAL A 101 -0.06 -13.05 -16.16
N THR A 102 -0.33 -14.15 -15.44
CA THR A 102 -1.61 -14.32 -14.73
C THR A 102 -1.77 -13.33 -13.59
N LEU A 103 -0.70 -13.02 -12.84
CA LEU A 103 -0.74 -12.03 -11.75
C LEU A 103 -1.25 -10.64 -12.18
N PRO A 104 -0.65 -9.97 -13.19
CA PRO A 104 -1.15 -8.67 -13.65
C PRO A 104 -2.51 -8.80 -14.34
N SER A 105 -2.82 -9.93 -14.98
CA SER A 105 -4.15 -10.17 -15.55
C SER A 105 -5.24 -10.17 -14.47
N ILE A 106 -5.01 -10.88 -13.36
CA ILE A 106 -5.92 -10.89 -12.20
C ILE A 106 -6.03 -9.49 -11.59
N ALA A 107 -4.91 -8.78 -11.44
CA ALA A 107 -4.92 -7.41 -10.93
C ALA A 107 -5.75 -6.47 -11.83
N CYS A 108 -5.57 -6.53 -13.15
CA CYS A 108 -6.36 -5.76 -14.11
C CYS A 108 -7.85 -6.10 -14.05
N ILE A 109 -8.22 -7.38 -13.95
CA ILE A 109 -9.63 -7.81 -13.80
C ILE A 109 -10.21 -7.24 -12.50
N LEU A 110 -9.47 -7.30 -11.40
CA LEU A 110 -9.90 -6.78 -10.10
C LEU A 110 -10.06 -5.24 -10.12
N ILE A 111 -9.11 -4.53 -10.71
CA ILE A 111 -9.16 -3.07 -10.86
C ILE A 111 -10.33 -2.68 -11.77
N TYR A 112 -10.54 -3.40 -12.87
CA TYR A 112 -11.69 -3.19 -13.75
C TYR A 112 -13.01 -3.39 -12.99
N TYR A 113 -13.12 -4.49 -12.23
CA TYR A 113 -14.27 -4.77 -11.37
C TYR A 113 -14.53 -3.63 -10.37
N TRP A 114 -13.48 -3.10 -9.71
CA TRP A 114 -13.63 -1.94 -8.83
C TRP A 114 -14.09 -0.69 -9.60
N SER A 115 -13.50 -0.41 -10.76
CA SER A 115 -13.80 0.80 -11.54
C SER A 115 -15.23 0.87 -12.10
N ARG A 116 -15.87 -0.29 -12.33
CA ARG A 116 -17.16 -0.40 -13.04
C ARG A 116 -18.31 0.35 -12.36
N ASP A 117 -18.36 0.34 -11.03
CA ASP A 117 -19.42 1.00 -10.25
C ASP A 117 -18.87 2.18 -9.45
N ARG A 118 -18.15 3.08 -10.13
CA ARG A 118 -17.51 4.26 -9.52
C ARG A 118 -16.71 3.92 -8.26
N TRP A 119 -16.03 2.76 -8.22
CA TRP A 119 -15.27 2.27 -7.06
C TRP A 119 -16.08 1.78 -5.86
N ALA A 120 -17.40 1.64 -5.94
CA ALA A 120 -18.25 1.19 -4.82
C ALA A 120 -17.87 -0.20 -4.28
N CYS A 121 -17.36 -1.08 -5.15
CA CYS A 121 -16.89 -2.42 -4.75
C CYS A 121 -15.46 -2.46 -4.21
N HIS A 122 -14.75 -1.32 -4.20
CA HIS A 122 -13.42 -1.24 -3.62
C HIS A 122 -13.49 -1.38 -2.09
N PRO A 123 -12.54 -2.07 -1.42
CA PRO A 123 -12.56 -2.28 0.03
C PRO A 123 -12.75 -0.99 0.83
N LEU A 124 -12.02 0.08 0.50
CA LEU A 124 -12.17 1.39 1.14
C LEU A 124 -13.60 1.96 1.00
N ALA A 125 -14.18 1.91 -0.20
CA ALA A 125 -15.53 2.42 -0.43
C ALA A 125 -16.58 1.59 0.33
N ARG A 126 -16.40 0.27 0.40
CA ARG A 126 -17.25 -0.62 1.22
C ARG A 126 -17.16 -0.29 2.71
N THR A 127 -15.96 -0.02 3.23
CA THR A 127 -15.81 0.41 4.63
C THR A 127 -16.49 1.76 4.88
N LEU A 128 -16.33 2.73 3.97
CA LEU A 128 -17.02 4.02 4.08
C LEU A 128 -18.55 3.88 3.98
N ALA A 129 -19.04 2.92 3.20
CA ALA A 129 -20.48 2.64 3.08
C ALA A 129 -21.11 2.19 4.41
N LEU A 130 -20.33 1.58 5.31
CA LEU A 130 -20.81 1.17 6.64
C LEU A 130 -21.14 2.36 7.55
N TYR A 131 -20.55 3.53 7.27
CA TYR A 131 -20.79 4.78 8.00
C TYR A 131 -21.79 5.70 7.29
N ALA A 132 -22.33 5.28 6.14
CA ALA A 132 -23.26 6.09 5.38
C ALA A 132 -24.67 6.03 5.97
N LEU A 133 -25.35 7.17 6.04
CA LEU A 133 -26.76 7.23 6.42
C LEU A 133 -27.63 6.54 5.35
N PRO A 134 -28.82 6.00 5.69
CA PRO A 134 -29.66 5.23 4.76
C PRO A 134 -30.02 5.92 3.44
N GLN A 135 -30.02 7.27 3.41
CA GLN A 135 -30.32 8.06 2.21
C GLN A 135 -29.07 8.64 1.52
N SER A 136 -27.88 8.43 2.08
CA SER A 136 -26.62 8.92 1.56
C SER A 136 -25.73 7.76 1.11
N GLY A 137 -25.08 7.88 -0.05
CA GLY A 137 -24.09 6.89 -0.48
C GLY A 137 -22.76 7.06 0.27
N TRP A 138 -21.87 6.07 0.12
CA TRP A 138 -20.50 6.14 0.64
C TRP A 138 -19.73 7.36 0.12
N GLN A 139 -20.12 7.93 -1.03
CA GLN A 139 -19.53 9.16 -1.56
C GLN A 139 -19.73 10.37 -0.65
N ALA A 140 -20.85 10.44 0.10
CA ALA A 140 -21.11 11.51 1.05
C ALA A 140 -20.18 11.39 2.28
N VAL A 141 -19.92 10.17 2.74
CA VAL A 141 -18.92 9.92 3.78
C VAL A 141 -17.53 10.28 3.26
N ALA A 142 -17.21 9.88 2.03
CA ALA A 142 -15.95 10.22 1.39
C ALA A 142 -15.73 11.75 1.24
N SER A 143 -16.77 12.52 0.93
CA SER A 143 -16.67 13.98 0.85
C SER A 143 -16.47 14.62 2.22
N SER A 144 -17.11 14.09 3.26
CA SER A 144 -16.86 14.50 4.65
C SER A 144 -15.40 14.26 5.05
N VAL A 145 -14.91 13.03 4.86
CA VAL A 145 -13.50 12.66 5.10
C VAL A 145 -12.54 13.58 4.34
N ASN A 146 -12.79 13.86 3.06
CA ASN A 146 -11.94 14.75 2.27
C ASN A 146 -11.95 16.19 2.81
N THR A 147 -13.10 16.67 3.29
CA THR A 147 -13.22 18.03 3.83
C THR A 147 -12.45 18.15 5.13
N GLU A 148 -12.53 17.14 5.98
CA GLU A 148 -11.82 17.09 7.25
C GLU A 148 -10.32 16.87 7.08
N PHE A 149 -9.93 16.02 6.12
CA PHE A 149 -8.53 15.80 5.77
C PHE A 149 -7.83 17.07 5.26
N ARG A 150 -8.57 18.06 4.73
CA ARG A 150 -7.99 19.34 4.30
C ARG A 150 -7.70 20.30 5.45
N ARG A 151 -8.23 20.05 6.66
CA ARG A 151 -8.01 20.90 7.82
C ARG A 151 -6.57 20.76 8.33
N ILE A 152 -6.09 21.83 8.99
CA ILE A 152 -4.70 21.96 9.45
C ILE A 152 -4.49 21.24 10.79
N ASP A 153 -5.55 21.07 11.57
CA ASP A 153 -5.59 20.42 12.89
C ASP A 153 -5.46 18.89 12.84
N LYS A 154 -5.36 18.29 11.65
CA LYS A 154 -5.12 16.85 11.50
C LYS A 154 -3.75 16.44 12.06
N PHE A 155 -3.73 15.37 12.84
CA PHE A 155 -2.50 14.72 13.27
C PHE A 155 -2.12 13.63 12.27
N ALA A 156 -0.89 13.64 11.76
CA ALA A 156 -0.39 12.61 10.86
C ALA A 156 1.02 12.16 11.28
N THR A 157 1.24 10.85 11.36
CA THR A 157 2.54 10.25 11.72
C THR A 157 2.87 9.04 10.86
N GLY A 158 4.15 8.89 10.48
CA GLY A 158 4.66 7.81 9.62
C GLY A 158 4.90 8.24 8.17
N ALA A 159 5.48 7.34 7.38
CA ALA A 159 5.81 7.58 5.98
C ALA A 159 4.53 7.61 5.10
N PRO A 160 4.52 8.29 3.94
CA PRO A 160 3.32 8.42 3.09
C PRO A 160 2.65 7.08 2.69
N GLY A 161 3.42 5.99 2.57
CA GLY A 161 2.92 4.64 2.28
C GLY A 161 2.45 3.83 3.50
N ALA A 162 2.79 4.27 4.72
CA ALA A 162 2.50 3.59 5.98
C ALA A 162 2.37 4.62 7.11
N ARG A 163 1.22 5.30 7.18
CA ARG A 163 0.96 6.37 8.15
C ARG A 163 -0.38 6.25 8.84
N VAL A 164 -0.45 6.85 10.01
CA VAL A 164 -1.67 7.00 10.79
C VAL A 164 -2.06 8.47 10.74
N ILE A 165 -3.30 8.74 10.39
CA ILE A 165 -3.88 10.07 10.33
C ILE A 165 -5.08 10.09 11.26
N VAL A 166 -5.11 11.05 12.16
CA VAL A 166 -6.21 11.30 13.09
C VAL A 166 -6.74 12.70 12.79
N THR A 167 -8.05 12.77 12.57
CA THR A 167 -8.83 13.99 12.38
C THR A 167 -9.86 14.09 13.50
N ASP A 168 -10.65 15.15 13.58
CA ASP A 168 -11.66 15.36 14.63
C ASP A 168 -12.63 14.18 14.81
N THR A 169 -12.98 13.50 13.71
CA THR A 169 -14.01 12.46 13.66
C THR A 169 -13.51 11.15 13.06
N TRP A 170 -12.39 11.14 12.34
CA TRP A 170 -11.84 9.93 11.72
C TRP A 170 -10.46 9.54 12.23
N VAL A 171 -10.29 8.24 12.45
CA VAL A 171 -8.99 7.59 12.61
C VAL A 171 -8.73 6.75 11.37
N MET A 172 -7.65 7.07 10.66
CA MET A 172 -7.29 6.46 9.39
C MET A 172 -5.89 5.85 9.47
N LYS A 173 -5.77 4.59 9.03
CA LYS A 173 -4.47 3.93 8.88
C LYS A 173 -4.24 3.56 7.42
N VAL A 174 -3.23 4.19 6.85
CA VAL A 174 -2.75 3.96 5.51
C VAL A 174 -1.71 2.86 5.52
N THR A 175 -1.89 1.85 4.67
CA THR A 175 -0.90 0.79 4.39
C THR A 175 -0.68 0.69 2.88
N THR A 176 0.31 -0.10 2.46
CA THR A 176 0.68 -0.29 1.04
C THR A 176 -0.51 -0.70 0.15
N TYR A 177 -1.37 -1.59 0.64
CA TYR A 177 -2.46 -2.17 -0.16
C TYR A 177 -3.87 -1.83 0.36
N ARG A 178 -3.99 -1.28 1.57
CA ARG A 178 -5.28 -0.99 2.20
C ARG A 178 -5.26 0.33 2.94
N VAL A 179 -6.44 0.94 3.03
CA VAL A 179 -6.70 2.08 3.91
C VAL A 179 -7.79 1.65 4.87
N HIS A 180 -7.46 1.66 6.16
CA HIS A 180 -8.41 1.42 7.23
C HIS A 180 -8.96 2.76 7.69
N VAL A 181 -10.26 2.83 7.90
CA VAL A 181 -10.96 4.02 8.34
C VAL A 181 -11.92 3.60 9.45
N ALA A 182 -11.91 4.32 10.55
CA ALA A 182 -12.86 4.15 11.62
C ALA A 182 -13.27 5.51 12.19
N GLN A 183 -14.53 5.63 12.62
CA GLN A 183 -15.05 6.85 13.20
C GLN A 183 -14.70 6.94 14.69
N GLN A 184 -14.15 8.05 15.14
CA GLN A 184 -13.61 8.22 16.50
C GLN A 184 -14.66 8.01 17.60
N GLN A 185 -15.91 8.41 17.35
CA GLN A 185 -17.02 8.22 18.30
C GLN A 185 -17.40 6.74 18.51
N ASP A 186 -17.10 5.87 17.53
CA ASP A 186 -17.50 4.46 17.52
C ASP A 186 -16.30 3.53 17.75
N VAL A 187 -15.15 4.07 18.14
CA VAL A 187 -13.91 3.32 18.31
C VAL A 187 -13.62 3.08 19.78
N HIS A 188 -13.36 1.82 20.11
CA HIS A 188 -12.69 1.41 21.33
C HIS A 188 -11.18 1.33 21.08
N LEU A 189 -10.44 2.16 21.81
CA LEU A 189 -8.97 2.12 21.84
C LEU A 189 -8.52 1.23 22.98
N THR A 190 -7.78 0.16 22.67
CA THR A 190 -7.23 -0.75 23.69
C THR A 190 -5.72 -0.79 23.53
N VAL A 191 -4.97 -0.50 24.59
CA VAL A 191 -3.52 -0.70 24.60
C VAL A 191 -3.27 -2.20 24.69
N MET A 192 -2.77 -2.78 23.60
CA MET A 192 -2.47 -4.20 23.50
C MET A 192 -1.11 -4.53 24.09
N GLU A 193 -0.14 -3.63 23.92
CA GLU A 193 1.24 -3.88 24.28
C GLU A 193 1.95 -2.57 24.61
N SER A 194 2.79 -2.62 25.64
CA SER A 194 3.68 -1.53 26.04
C SER A 194 5.08 -2.12 26.19
N GLN A 195 5.96 -1.88 25.23
CA GLN A 195 7.37 -2.28 25.32
C GLN A 195 8.23 -1.06 25.62
N GLN A 196 9.07 -1.12 26.65
CA GLN A 196 10.12 -0.12 26.84
C GLN A 196 11.37 -0.57 26.08
N HIS A 197 11.90 0.31 25.23
CA HIS A 197 13.19 0.13 24.59
C HIS A 197 14.16 1.10 25.23
N GLU A 198 15.24 0.61 25.84
CA GLU A 198 16.24 1.47 26.51
C GLU A 198 17.07 2.30 25.52
N LEU A 199 17.06 1.95 24.23
CA LEU A 199 17.84 2.63 23.19
C LEU A 199 16.98 2.82 21.92
N SER A 200 16.70 4.08 21.55
CA SER A 200 16.17 4.41 20.22
C SER A 200 17.34 4.57 19.22
N PRO A 201 17.20 4.14 17.95
CA PRO A 201 18.20 4.38 16.91
C PRO A 201 18.51 5.87 16.70
N ASP A 202 17.55 6.75 16.98
CA ASP A 202 17.65 8.20 16.76
C ASP A 202 18.07 8.98 18.03
N SER A 203 17.96 8.36 19.21
CA SER A 203 18.33 8.99 20.48
C SER A 203 18.69 7.92 21.52
N ASN A 204 19.83 8.04 22.20
CA ASN A 204 20.21 7.18 23.34
C ASN A 204 19.31 7.37 24.60
N LEU A 205 18.06 7.74 24.41
CA LEU A 205 17.05 7.89 25.44
C LEU A 205 16.08 6.70 25.39
N PRO A 206 15.59 6.24 26.56
CA PRO A 206 14.57 5.22 26.61
C PRO A 206 13.28 5.72 25.95
N VAL A 207 12.68 4.88 25.10
CA VAL A 207 11.41 5.14 24.42
C VAL A 207 10.43 4.04 24.75
N GLN A 208 9.19 4.43 25.01
CA GLN A 208 8.08 3.52 25.21
C GLN A 208 7.33 3.32 23.90
N LEU A 209 7.27 2.09 23.44
CA LEU A 209 6.49 1.64 22.30
C LEU A 209 5.10 1.22 22.78
N LEU A 210 4.05 1.92 22.35
CA LEU A 210 2.67 1.54 22.61
C LEU A 210 2.04 0.99 21.34
N THR A 211 1.51 -0.24 21.41
CA THR A 211 0.62 -0.80 20.38
C THR A 211 -0.82 -0.60 20.83
N ILE A 212 -1.54 0.26 20.13
CA ILE A 212 -2.94 0.61 20.39
C ILE A 212 -3.81 -0.07 19.34
N ARG A 213 -4.70 -0.96 19.75
CA ARG A 213 -5.73 -1.53 18.87
C ARG A 213 -6.90 -0.58 18.75
N VAL A 214 -7.28 -0.32 17.50
CA VAL A 214 -8.46 0.47 17.12
C VAL A 214 -9.53 -0.53 16.68
N ALA A 215 -10.53 -0.74 17.52
CA ALA A 215 -11.68 -1.59 17.23
C ALA A 215 -12.94 -0.74 17.11
N SER A 216 -13.67 -0.85 16.00
CA SER A 216 -14.96 -0.19 15.82
C SER A 216 -16.06 -1.00 16.52
N ALA A 217 -17.07 -0.33 17.07
CA ALA A 217 -18.26 -0.95 17.65
C ALA A 217 -19.05 -1.75 16.60
N ASN A 218 -18.98 -1.35 15.33
CA ASN A 218 -19.50 -2.13 14.21
C ASN A 218 -18.53 -3.29 13.86
N PRO A 219 -18.93 -4.57 14.02
CA PRO A 219 -18.06 -5.73 13.77
C PRO A 219 -17.72 -5.93 12.28
N ALA A 220 -18.43 -5.27 11.36
CA ALA A 220 -18.11 -5.30 9.95
C ALA A 220 -16.86 -4.48 9.59
N VAL A 221 -16.41 -3.61 10.49
CA VAL A 221 -15.19 -2.80 10.32
C VAL A 221 -14.00 -3.55 10.92
N GLN A 222 -13.03 -3.89 10.07
CA GLN A 222 -11.85 -4.63 10.51
C GLN A 222 -10.98 -3.78 11.46
N ALA A 223 -10.74 -4.30 12.66
CA ALA A 223 -9.85 -3.68 13.63
C ALA A 223 -8.41 -3.57 13.11
N PHE A 224 -7.68 -2.54 13.54
CA PHE A 224 -6.29 -2.32 13.15
C PHE A 224 -5.46 -1.78 14.30
N ASP A 225 -4.17 -2.11 14.30
CA ASP A 225 -3.26 -1.68 15.37
C ASP A 225 -2.43 -0.46 14.93
N ILE A 226 -2.31 0.52 15.81
CA ILE A 226 -1.46 1.72 15.68
C ILE A 226 -0.24 1.51 16.58
N ARG A 227 0.95 1.85 16.10
CA ARG A 227 2.16 1.91 16.93
C ARG A 227 2.53 3.38 17.15
N SER A 228 2.70 3.75 18.42
CA SER A 228 3.09 5.10 18.83
C SER A 228 4.33 5.02 19.72
N TRP A 229 5.20 6.01 19.60
CA TRP A 229 6.42 6.18 20.38
C TRP A 229 6.19 7.30 21.36
N ARG A 230 6.47 7.06 22.64
CA ARG A 230 6.53 8.09 23.67
C ARG A 230 7.96 8.18 24.17
N PRO A 231 8.58 9.39 24.20
CA PRO A 231 9.75 9.60 25.05
C PRO A 231 9.36 9.24 26.48
N ALA A 232 10.18 8.46 27.17
CA ALA A 232 9.99 8.15 28.59
C ALA A 232 10.27 9.38 29.46
#